data_AF-A0A1X1GDA4-F1
#
_entry.id   AF-A0A1X1GDA4-F1
#
_cell.length_a   1.000
_cell.length_b   1.000
_cell.length_c   1.000
_cell.angle_alpha   90.00
_cell.angle_beta   90.00
_cell.angle_gamma   90.00
#
_symmetry.space_group_name_H-M   'P 1'
#
loop_
_entity.id
_entity.type
_entity.pdbx_description
1 polymer ?
#
loop_
_entity_poly.entity_id
_entity_poly.type
_entity_poly.pdbx_seq_one_letter_code
_entity_poly.pdbx_strand_id
1 'polypeptide(L)'
;TEYNGIVSLFLDQLFNANYELALTNGRKCINRILHILDEFTNMPAIPHMETKISIGLGQNILYYLWIQNLEQLDDKYGQNVARTIMDNCSLKVYVKTTSSDTNKKFSAELGTRTITRRRRSSNILDEANPNVAVENPKQELLTPTQLAKLQEGEAVILRGVKGRDNVGRKVTTDPIFAHDKTSFPYKYMFLQEEFDTSMTLADIPVESAHRELELQEIAVDAGTAFNNIIDWRQRLTMPLLSNNGETPKLSGRHSKGQKVQSQSFTSTDELFQAAAASVIHGDYDYYDDGDDFFADEVI
;
A
#
# COMPACT_ATOMS: atom_id res chain seq x y z
N THR A 1 -7.53 2.55 18.11
CA THR A 1 -6.53 1.95 17.20
C THR A 1 -6.02 3.03 16.26
N GLU A 2 -5.09 3.86 16.75
CA GLU A 2 -4.58 5.07 16.07
C GLU A 2 -3.59 4.77 14.93
N TYR A 3 -3.11 3.53 14.82
CA TYR A 3 -2.10 3.12 13.82
C TYR A 3 -2.56 3.19 12.36
N ASN A 4 -3.87 3.18 12.08
CA ASN A 4 -4.36 3.06 10.72
C ASN A 4 -4.18 4.35 9.89
N GLY A 5 -4.27 5.54 10.49
CA GLY A 5 -4.25 6.82 9.76
C GLY A 5 -2.97 7.09 8.96
N ILE A 6 -1.82 6.63 9.47
CA ILE A 6 -0.52 6.82 8.84
C ILE A 6 -0.46 6.15 7.47
N VAL A 7 -1.08 4.98 7.30
CA VAL A 7 -1.07 4.26 6.02
C VAL A 7 -1.83 5.03 4.95
N SER A 8 -3.00 5.57 5.29
CA SER A 8 -3.79 6.38 4.36
C SER A 8 -3.07 7.66 3.96
N LEU A 9 -2.45 8.35 4.94
CA LEU A 9 -1.64 9.54 4.69
C LEU A 9 -0.41 9.20 3.83
N PHE A 10 0.28 8.11 4.13
CA PHE A 10 1.43 7.66 3.35
C PHE A 10 1.05 7.39 1.90
N LEU A 11 -0.04 6.66 1.65
CA LEU A 11 -0.52 6.38 0.28
C LEU A 11 -0.94 7.66 -0.45
N ASP A 12 -1.54 8.62 0.26
CA ASP A 12 -1.87 9.94 -0.29
C ASP A 12 -0.61 10.72 -0.69
N GLN A 13 0.36 10.85 0.20
CA GLN A 13 1.61 11.55 -0.06
C GLN A 13 2.44 10.86 -1.14
N LEU A 14 2.48 9.52 -1.13
CA LEU A 14 3.15 8.72 -2.15
C LEU A 14 2.56 8.98 -3.54
N PHE A 15 1.24 9.05 -3.66
CA PHE A 15 0.60 9.39 -4.92
C PHE A 15 0.95 10.82 -5.35
N ASN A 16 0.80 11.80 -4.45
CA ASN A 16 1.01 13.22 -4.76
C ASN A 16 2.45 13.50 -5.20
N ALA A 17 3.44 12.97 -4.48
CA ALA A 17 4.85 13.14 -4.81
C ALA A 17 5.20 12.55 -6.19
N ASN A 18 4.72 11.34 -6.48
CA ASN A 18 4.95 10.72 -7.78
C ASN A 18 4.19 11.44 -8.91
N TYR A 19 2.99 11.94 -8.62
CA TYR A 19 2.19 12.70 -9.56
C TYR A 19 2.87 14.02 -9.95
N GLU A 20 3.40 14.77 -8.97
CA GLU A 20 4.14 16.01 -9.20
C GLU A 20 5.41 15.76 -10.02
N LEU A 21 6.20 14.75 -9.67
CA LEU A 21 7.38 14.35 -10.45
C LEU A 21 7.02 13.92 -11.88
N ALA A 22 5.89 13.26 -12.06
CA ALA A 22 5.42 12.88 -13.38
C ALA A 22 5.02 14.11 -14.21
N LEU A 23 4.38 15.12 -13.60
CA LEU A 23 4.03 16.37 -14.29
C LEU A 23 5.26 17.13 -14.80
N THR A 24 6.35 17.15 -14.04
CA THR A 24 7.61 17.78 -14.47
C THR A 24 8.32 16.95 -15.56
N ASN A 25 8.18 15.62 -15.52
CA ASN A 25 8.90 14.70 -16.40
C ASN A 25 8.02 14.12 -17.53
N GLY A 26 7.35 14.98 -18.30
CA GLY A 26 6.62 14.55 -19.51
C GLY A 26 5.24 13.93 -19.25
N ARG A 27 4.63 14.22 -18.09
CA ARG A 27 3.29 13.78 -17.66
C ARG A 27 3.15 12.27 -17.51
N LYS A 28 4.24 11.57 -17.18
CA LYS A 28 4.25 10.13 -16.84
C LYS A 28 5.37 9.80 -15.87
N CYS A 29 5.12 8.88 -14.94
CA CYS A 29 6.19 8.27 -14.18
C CYS A 29 7.08 7.44 -15.11
N ILE A 30 8.41 7.62 -15.00
CA ILE A 30 9.42 6.87 -15.75
C ILE A 30 9.21 5.37 -15.53
N ASN A 31 9.12 4.97 -14.25
CA ASN A 31 8.80 3.62 -13.86
C ASN A 31 7.30 3.48 -13.62
N ARG A 32 6.74 2.34 -14.04
CA ARG A 32 5.35 2.02 -13.75
C ARG A 32 5.20 1.70 -12.27
N ILE A 33 4.26 2.37 -11.61
CA ILE A 33 3.94 2.11 -10.21
C ILE A 33 2.66 1.28 -10.18
N LEU A 34 2.70 0.15 -9.47
CA LEU A 34 1.53 -0.70 -9.23
C LEU A 34 1.28 -0.73 -7.72
N HIS A 35 0.19 -0.10 -7.29
CA HIS A 35 -0.30 -0.19 -5.93
C HIS A 35 -1.15 -1.45 -5.78
N ILE A 36 -0.64 -2.43 -5.03
CA ILE A 36 -1.39 -3.63 -4.66
C ILE A 36 -1.92 -3.41 -3.25
N LEU A 37 -3.22 -3.09 -3.16
CA LEU A 37 -3.89 -2.79 -1.91
C LEU A 37 -4.74 -4.00 -1.53
N ASP A 38 -4.15 -4.88 -0.72
CA ASP A 38 -4.87 -5.99 -0.12
C ASP A 38 -5.80 -5.49 0.99
N GLU A 39 -6.96 -6.15 1.14
CA GLU A 39 -8.04 -5.73 2.03
C GLU A 39 -8.29 -4.21 2.04
N PHE A 40 -8.50 -3.65 0.84
CA PHE A 40 -8.58 -2.20 0.64
C PHE A 40 -9.61 -1.51 1.53
N THR A 41 -10.71 -2.18 1.88
CA THR A 41 -11.77 -1.68 2.77
C THR A 41 -11.35 -1.59 4.24
N ASN A 42 -10.36 -2.38 4.69
CA ASN A 42 -9.91 -2.39 6.09
C ASN A 42 -8.98 -1.22 6.46
N MET A 43 -8.33 -0.59 5.48
CA MET A 43 -7.51 0.61 5.71
C MET A 43 -8.40 1.82 6.12
N PRO A 44 -7.87 2.97 6.53
CA PRO A 44 -8.68 4.19 6.50
C PRO A 44 -9.01 4.60 5.06
N ALA A 45 -9.99 5.47 4.90
CA ALA A 45 -10.30 6.06 3.60
C ALA A 45 -9.11 6.89 3.12
N ILE A 46 -8.62 6.57 1.92
CA ILE A 46 -7.62 7.36 1.21
C ILE A 46 -8.33 8.62 0.65
N PRO A 47 -7.83 9.83 0.95
CA PRO A 47 -8.38 11.07 0.41
C PRO A 47 -8.46 11.05 -1.12
N HIS A 48 -9.57 11.51 -1.69
CA HIS A 48 -9.75 11.70 -3.14
C HIS A 48 -9.42 10.46 -4.01
N MET A 49 -9.67 9.25 -3.51
CA MET A 49 -9.34 8.01 -4.21
C MET A 49 -10.00 7.92 -5.60
N GLU A 50 -11.23 8.39 -5.73
CA GLU A 50 -11.98 8.45 -7.00
C GLU A 50 -11.27 9.29 -8.06
N THR A 51 -10.60 10.36 -7.65
CA THR A 51 -9.82 11.21 -8.55
C THR A 51 -8.50 10.52 -8.90
N LYS A 52 -7.80 9.97 -7.89
CA LYS A 52 -6.50 9.29 -8.06
C LYS A 52 -6.57 8.10 -9.00
N ILE A 53 -7.61 7.27 -8.88
CA ILE A 53 -7.77 6.09 -9.75
C ILE A 53 -8.09 6.50 -11.19
N SER A 54 -8.83 7.60 -11.38
CA SER A 54 -9.21 8.09 -12.71
C SER A 54 -8.02 8.66 -13.48
N ILE A 55 -7.15 9.44 -12.82
CA ILE A 55 -5.99 10.07 -13.46
C ILE A 55 -4.73 9.18 -13.48
N GLY A 56 -4.64 8.19 -12.59
CA GLY A 56 -3.43 7.37 -12.39
C GLY A 56 -2.93 6.69 -13.66
N LEU A 57 -3.85 6.16 -14.48
CA LEU A 57 -3.48 5.48 -15.74
C LEU A 57 -2.70 6.40 -16.69
N GLY A 58 -3.08 7.67 -16.76
CA GLY A 58 -2.40 8.68 -17.59
C GLY A 58 -0.94 8.88 -17.17
N GLN A 59 -0.67 8.71 -15.88
CA GLN A 59 0.63 8.91 -15.23
C GLN A 59 1.45 7.62 -15.08
N ASN A 60 1.00 6.50 -15.66
CA ASN A 60 1.63 5.18 -15.51
C ASN A 60 1.58 4.64 -14.06
N ILE A 61 0.53 5.01 -13.32
CA ILE A 61 0.20 4.52 -11.98
C ILE A 61 -1.03 3.62 -12.07
N LEU A 62 -0.96 2.43 -11.50
CA LEU A 62 -2.01 1.41 -11.55
C LEU A 62 -2.41 1.00 -10.13
N TYR A 63 -3.66 0.58 -9.97
CA TYR A 63 -4.22 0.13 -8.69
C TYR A 63 -4.85 -1.24 -8.83
N TYR A 64 -4.45 -2.17 -7.97
CA TYR A 64 -5.14 -3.42 -7.69
C TYR A 64 -5.81 -3.28 -6.33
N LEU A 65 -7.14 -3.26 -6.34
CA LEU A 65 -7.97 -3.14 -5.14
C LEU A 65 -8.57 -4.50 -4.84
N TRP A 66 -8.08 -5.16 -3.80
CA TRP A 66 -8.66 -6.42 -3.33
C TRP A 66 -9.64 -6.13 -2.21
N ILE A 67 -10.88 -6.59 -2.40
CA ILE A 67 -11.98 -6.35 -1.48
C ILE A 67 -12.73 -7.65 -1.26
N GLN A 68 -13.10 -7.92 -0.01
CA GLN A 68 -13.91 -9.09 0.34
C GLN A 68 -15.40 -8.83 0.09
N ASN A 69 -15.83 -7.59 0.31
CA ASN A 69 -17.22 -7.19 0.19
C ASN A 69 -17.36 -5.78 -0.42
N LEU A 70 -18.26 -5.64 -1.41
CA LEU A 70 -18.64 -4.34 -1.99
C LEU A 70 -19.37 -3.45 -0.99
N GLU A 71 -20.15 -4.02 -0.08
CA GLU A 71 -20.90 -3.23 0.90
C GLU A 71 -19.97 -2.46 1.85
N GLN A 72 -18.82 -3.04 2.21
CA GLN A 72 -17.79 -2.34 2.99
C GLN A 72 -17.14 -1.17 2.22
N LEU A 73 -17.09 -1.25 0.89
CA LEU A 73 -16.59 -0.14 0.06
C LEU A 73 -17.58 1.02 0.08
N ASP A 74 -18.87 0.71 -0.02
CA ASP A 74 -19.96 1.69 0.06
C ASP A 74 -20.01 2.36 1.44
N ASP A 75 -19.83 1.61 2.53
CA ASP A 75 -19.81 2.17 3.89
C ASP A 75 -18.62 3.13 4.10
N LYS A 76 -17.48 2.83 3.50
CA LYS A 76 -16.23 3.56 3.72
C LYS A 76 -16.11 4.84 2.89
N TYR A 77 -16.57 4.81 1.63
CA TYR A 77 -16.44 5.93 0.69
C TYR A 77 -17.78 6.61 0.37
N GLY A 78 -18.91 5.99 0.73
CA GLY A 78 -20.23 6.37 0.26
C GLY A 78 -20.53 5.79 -1.13
N GLN A 79 -21.79 5.42 -1.37
CA GLN A 79 -22.24 4.72 -2.57
C GLN A 79 -21.81 5.39 -3.89
N ASN A 80 -21.87 6.72 -3.97
CA ASN A 80 -21.51 7.45 -5.20
C ASN A 80 -20.01 7.36 -5.51
N VAL A 81 -19.17 7.52 -4.49
CA VAL A 81 -17.71 7.49 -4.63
C VAL A 81 -17.24 6.06 -4.84
N ALA A 82 -17.77 5.10 -4.08
CA ALA A 82 -17.51 3.67 -4.25
C ALA A 82 -17.86 3.20 -5.67
N ARG A 83 -19.01 3.62 -6.21
CA ARG A 83 -19.39 3.38 -7.60
C ARG A 83 -18.37 3.97 -8.58
N THR A 84 -17.94 5.20 -8.35
CA THR A 84 -16.95 5.86 -9.21
C THR A 84 -15.62 5.09 -9.20
N ILE A 85 -15.17 4.64 -8.03
CA ILE A 85 -13.96 3.82 -7.89
C ILE A 85 -14.12 2.52 -8.69
N MET A 86 -15.23 1.80 -8.52
CA MET A 86 -15.50 0.56 -9.25
C MET A 86 -15.60 0.74 -10.76
N ASP A 87 -16.22 1.83 -11.23
CA ASP A 87 -16.43 2.09 -12.65
C ASP A 87 -15.12 2.50 -13.36
N ASN A 88 -14.16 3.10 -12.63
CA ASN A 88 -12.81 3.36 -13.15
C ASN A 88 -11.95 2.08 -13.21
N CYS A 89 -12.31 1.01 -12.51
CA CYS A 89 -11.62 -0.28 -12.61
C CYS A 89 -11.99 -0.99 -13.92
N SER A 90 -11.09 -0.90 -14.91
CA SER A 90 -11.29 -1.52 -16.23
C SER A 90 -11.32 -3.06 -16.23
N LEU A 91 -10.82 -3.69 -15.18
CA LEU A 91 -10.86 -5.13 -14.95
C LEU A 91 -11.51 -5.38 -13.59
N LYS A 92 -12.49 -6.30 -13.56
CA LYS A 92 -13.09 -6.77 -12.32
C LYS A 92 -12.93 -8.27 -12.25
N VAL A 93 -12.32 -8.76 -11.18
CA VAL A 93 -12.12 -10.19 -10.95
C VAL A 93 -13.03 -10.62 -9.81
N TYR A 94 -13.98 -11.48 -10.12
CA TYR A 94 -14.88 -12.09 -9.16
C TYR A 94 -14.36 -13.48 -8.80
N VAL A 95 -14.05 -13.70 -7.53
CA VAL A 95 -13.60 -15.02 -7.03
C VAL A 95 -14.78 -15.73 -6.40
N LYS A 96 -15.26 -15.22 -5.26
CA LYS A 96 -16.41 -15.80 -4.55
C LYS A 96 -16.93 -14.81 -3.51
N THR A 97 -18.25 -14.77 -3.33
CA THR A 97 -18.88 -14.04 -2.23
C THR A 97 -20.12 -14.75 -1.72
N THR A 98 -20.44 -14.51 -0.46
CA THR A 98 -21.70 -14.92 0.17
C THR A 98 -22.82 -13.91 -0.05
N SER A 99 -22.51 -12.67 -0.47
CA SER A 99 -23.52 -11.62 -0.72
C SER A 99 -24.36 -11.94 -1.96
N SER A 100 -25.67 -12.11 -1.77
CA SER A 100 -26.62 -12.33 -2.87
C SER A 100 -26.63 -11.15 -3.85
N ASP A 101 -26.55 -9.93 -3.35
CA ASP A 101 -26.69 -8.73 -4.18
C ASP A 101 -25.44 -8.49 -5.03
N THR A 102 -24.26 -8.76 -4.47
CA THR A 102 -23.02 -8.81 -5.25
C THR A 102 -23.11 -9.88 -6.35
N ASN A 103 -23.59 -11.10 -6.04
CA ASN A 103 -23.78 -12.16 -7.04
C ASN A 103 -24.73 -11.75 -8.18
N LYS A 104 -25.85 -11.10 -7.86
CA LYS A 104 -26.79 -10.58 -8.87
C LYS A 104 -26.15 -9.50 -9.73
N LYS A 105 -25.40 -8.58 -9.12
CA LYS A 105 -24.68 -7.52 -9.84
C LYS A 105 -23.69 -8.10 -10.85
N PHE A 106 -22.85 -9.05 -10.43
CA PHE A 106 -21.89 -9.70 -11.33
C PHE A 106 -22.57 -10.56 -12.41
N SER A 107 -23.66 -11.27 -12.10
CA SER A 107 -24.47 -11.98 -13.12
C SER A 107 -25.00 -11.03 -14.19
N ALA A 108 -25.53 -9.87 -13.78
CA ALA A 108 -26.02 -8.85 -14.69
C ALA A 108 -24.89 -8.23 -15.53
N GLU A 109 -23.73 -7.95 -14.94
CA GLU A 109 -22.56 -7.43 -15.66
C GLU A 109 -21.97 -8.45 -16.66
N LEU A 110 -22.06 -9.76 -16.38
CA LEU A 110 -21.68 -10.81 -17.34
C LEU A 110 -22.60 -10.84 -18.57
N GLY A 111 -23.88 -10.56 -18.35
CA GLY A 111 -24.88 -10.53 -19.41
C GLY A 111 -25.48 -11.90 -19.73
N THR A 112 -26.16 -11.96 -20.87
CA THR A 112 -27.00 -13.10 -21.26
C THR A 112 -26.65 -13.60 -22.65
N ARG A 113 -26.80 -14.91 -22.86
CA ARG A 113 -26.80 -15.55 -24.18
C ARG A 113 -28.20 -16.03 -24.55
N THR A 114 -28.48 -16.11 -25.84
CA THR A 114 -29.69 -16.75 -26.35
C THR A 114 -29.41 -18.23 -26.57
N ILE A 115 -30.25 -19.10 -26.01
CA ILE A 115 -30.17 -20.55 -26.25
C ILE A 115 -31.34 -21.00 -27.12
N THR A 116 -31.12 -21.96 -28.02
CA THR A 116 -32.19 -22.60 -28.78
C THR A 116 -32.65 -23.85 -28.06
N ARG A 117 -33.86 -23.82 -27.51
CA ARG A 117 -34.50 -24.93 -26.84
C ARG A 117 -35.45 -25.63 -27.81
N ARG A 118 -35.14 -26.88 -28.16
CA ARG A 118 -36.04 -27.74 -28.94
C ARG A 118 -36.81 -28.64 -27.97
N ARG A 119 -38.13 -28.48 -27.89
CA ARG A 119 -39.02 -29.36 -27.15
C ARG A 119 -39.64 -30.35 -28.12
N ARG A 120 -39.46 -31.64 -27.85
CA ARG A 120 -40.12 -32.72 -28.58
C ARG A 120 -41.24 -33.24 -27.69
N SER A 121 -42.49 -33.16 -28.14
CA SER A 121 -43.59 -33.91 -27.53
C SER A 121 -43.85 -35.16 -28.39
N SER A 122 -43.87 -36.32 -27.74
CA SER A 122 -44.24 -37.60 -28.35
C SER A 122 -45.42 -38.14 -27.56
N ASN A 123 -46.50 -38.45 -28.26
CA ASN A 123 -47.54 -39.35 -27.75
C ASN A 123 -47.13 -40.77 -28.13
N ILE A 124 -47.38 -41.75 -27.23
CA ILE A 124 -47.01 -43.17 -27.40
C ILE A 124 -47.59 -43.78 -28.69
N LEU A 125 -48.66 -43.19 -29.26
CA LEU A 125 -49.29 -43.64 -30.51
C LEU A 125 -48.71 -42.99 -31.79
N ASP A 126 -47.88 -41.96 -31.69
CA ASP A 126 -47.53 -41.07 -32.81
C ASP A 126 -46.01 -40.99 -33.03
N GLU A 127 -45.36 -42.16 -33.00
CA GLU A 127 -43.90 -42.32 -33.15
C GLU A 127 -43.39 -41.87 -34.54
N ALA A 128 -44.30 -41.75 -35.51
CA ALA A 128 -43.97 -41.42 -36.90
C ALA A 128 -43.76 -39.92 -37.17
N ASN A 129 -44.34 -38.99 -36.39
CA ASN A 129 -44.20 -37.54 -36.59
C ASN A 129 -44.23 -36.77 -35.26
N PRO A 130 -43.12 -36.73 -34.52
CA PRO A 130 -43.08 -35.98 -33.26
C PRO A 130 -43.22 -34.47 -33.51
N ASN A 131 -44.08 -33.80 -32.75
CA ASN A 131 -44.21 -32.35 -32.80
C ASN A 131 -42.98 -31.72 -32.12
N VAL A 132 -42.23 -30.89 -32.86
CA VAL A 132 -41.03 -30.22 -32.38
C VAL A 132 -41.28 -28.72 -32.32
N ALA A 133 -41.40 -28.19 -31.10
CA ALA A 133 -41.44 -26.75 -30.86
C ALA A 133 -40.02 -26.23 -30.63
N VAL A 134 -39.65 -25.14 -31.31
CA VAL A 134 -38.36 -24.47 -31.15
C VAL A 134 -38.57 -23.12 -30.47
N GLU A 135 -37.95 -22.93 -29.31
CA GLU A 135 -37.98 -21.69 -28.54
C GLU A 135 -36.55 -21.12 -28.44
N ASN A 136 -36.42 -19.79 -28.38
CA ASN A 136 -35.12 -19.13 -28.22
C ASN A 136 -35.08 -18.25 -26.95
N PRO A 137 -35.13 -18.82 -25.73
CA PRO A 137 -35.09 -18.02 -24.51
C PRO A 137 -33.71 -17.39 -24.26
N LYS A 138 -33.73 -16.24 -23.57
CA LYS A 138 -32.53 -15.61 -23.01
C LYS A 138 -32.13 -16.34 -21.73
N GLN A 139 -30.84 -16.60 -21.57
CA GLN A 139 -30.23 -17.23 -20.40
C GLN A 139 -29.00 -16.43 -19.96
N GLU A 140 -28.86 -16.17 -18.66
CA GLU A 140 -27.64 -15.59 -18.09
C GLU A 140 -26.41 -16.47 -18.41
N LEU A 141 -25.24 -15.85 -18.63
CA LEU A 141 -24.01 -16.62 -18.85
C LEU A 141 -23.66 -17.49 -17.63
N LEU A 142 -23.69 -16.88 -16.45
CA LEU A 142 -23.60 -17.55 -15.16
C LEU A 142 -24.68 -16.98 -14.25
N THR A 143 -25.52 -17.85 -13.72
CA THR A 143 -26.56 -17.45 -12.77
C THR A 143 -25.95 -17.02 -11.42
N PRO A 144 -26.61 -16.18 -10.62
CA PRO A 144 -26.14 -15.82 -9.28
C PRO A 144 -25.85 -17.05 -8.41
N THR A 145 -26.66 -18.10 -8.55
CA THR A 145 -26.46 -19.37 -7.84
C THR A 145 -25.19 -20.11 -8.28
N GLN A 146 -24.82 -20.04 -9.56
CA GLN A 146 -23.56 -20.61 -10.04
C GLN A 146 -22.37 -19.80 -9.54
N LEU A 147 -22.47 -18.46 -9.56
CA LEU A 147 -21.43 -17.57 -9.03
C LEU A 147 -21.18 -17.78 -7.52
N ALA A 148 -22.23 -18.07 -6.74
CA ALA A 148 -22.08 -18.40 -5.32
C ALA A 148 -21.42 -19.77 -5.08
N LYS A 149 -21.48 -20.67 -6.07
CA LYS A 149 -20.97 -22.05 -6.00
C LYS A 149 -19.63 -22.26 -6.70
N LEU A 150 -18.93 -21.18 -7.07
CA LEU A 150 -17.58 -21.29 -7.61
C LEU A 150 -16.68 -22.09 -6.66
N GLN A 151 -15.91 -23.00 -7.27
CA GLN A 151 -14.94 -23.83 -6.59
C GLN A 151 -13.67 -23.04 -6.32
N GLU A 152 -12.84 -23.57 -5.44
CA GLU A 152 -11.55 -22.96 -5.16
C GLU A 152 -10.66 -22.96 -6.42
N GLY A 153 -9.94 -21.85 -6.64
CA GLY A 153 -9.17 -21.60 -7.86
C GLY A 153 -9.99 -21.11 -9.05
N GLU A 154 -11.32 -21.19 -9.01
CA GLU A 154 -12.17 -20.62 -10.06
C GLU A 154 -12.36 -19.11 -9.87
N ALA A 155 -12.45 -18.39 -10.98
CA ALA A 155 -12.75 -16.96 -10.97
C ALA A 155 -13.34 -16.49 -12.29
N VAL A 156 -14.10 -15.41 -12.23
CA VAL A 156 -14.71 -14.76 -13.40
C VAL A 156 -14.08 -13.39 -13.59
N ILE A 157 -13.53 -13.14 -14.77
CA ILE A 157 -12.84 -11.90 -15.12
C ILE A 157 -13.70 -11.13 -16.13
N LEU A 158 -14.22 -9.99 -15.68
CA LEU A 158 -14.90 -9.01 -16.53
C LEU A 158 -13.87 -8.06 -17.13
N ARG A 159 -13.90 -7.92 -18.46
CA ARG A 159 -13.02 -7.00 -19.20
C ARG A 159 -13.82 -5.81 -19.70
N GLY A 160 -13.44 -4.60 -19.29
CA GLY A 160 -14.18 -3.38 -19.61
C GLY A 160 -13.71 -2.68 -20.88
N VAL A 161 -12.44 -2.29 -20.98
CA VAL A 161 -12.03 -1.22 -21.91
C VAL A 161 -11.20 -1.70 -23.11
N LYS A 162 -10.32 -2.70 -22.93
CA LYS A 162 -9.36 -3.10 -23.97
C LYS A 162 -10.01 -4.00 -25.03
N GLY A 163 -10.58 -3.40 -26.07
CA GLY A 163 -11.17 -4.08 -27.23
C GLY A 163 -10.18 -4.41 -28.36
N ARG A 164 -8.88 -4.55 -28.05
CA ARG A 164 -7.85 -4.94 -29.03
C ARG A 164 -6.96 -6.05 -28.50
N ASP A 165 -6.62 -7.00 -29.37
CA ASP A 165 -5.62 -8.03 -29.07
C ASP A 165 -4.18 -7.45 -29.07
N ASN A 166 -3.20 -8.28 -28.73
CA ASN A 166 -1.79 -7.88 -28.71
C ASN A 166 -1.22 -7.56 -30.11
N VAL A 167 -1.92 -7.96 -31.18
CA VAL A 167 -1.55 -7.71 -32.58
C VAL A 167 -2.27 -6.45 -33.12
N GLY A 168 -3.22 -5.89 -32.37
CA GLY A 168 -4.00 -4.71 -32.72
C GLY A 168 -5.34 -4.98 -33.41
N ARG A 169 -5.77 -6.25 -33.56
CA ARG A 169 -7.07 -6.61 -34.13
C ARG A 169 -8.18 -6.27 -33.15
N LYS A 170 -9.34 -5.87 -33.69
CA LYS A 170 -10.55 -5.60 -32.90
C LYS A 170 -11.06 -6.92 -32.31
N VAL A 171 -11.31 -6.93 -31.01
CA VAL A 171 -11.86 -8.09 -30.30
C VAL A 171 -13.00 -7.64 -29.41
N THR A 172 -13.96 -8.54 -29.21
CA THR A 172 -15.00 -8.40 -28.19
C THR A 172 -14.38 -8.59 -26.80
N THR A 173 -14.81 -7.78 -25.85
CA THR A 173 -14.39 -7.85 -24.45
C THR A 173 -15.23 -8.87 -23.71
N ASP A 174 -15.31 -10.09 -24.26
CA ASP A 174 -16.06 -11.17 -23.62
C ASP A 174 -15.43 -11.51 -22.27
N PRO A 175 -16.25 -11.84 -21.26
CA PRO A 175 -15.77 -12.24 -19.94
C PRO A 175 -15.02 -13.57 -20.03
N ILE A 176 -14.08 -13.77 -19.11
CA ILE A 176 -13.28 -14.99 -19.02
C ILE A 176 -13.69 -15.73 -17.76
N PHE A 177 -14.08 -16.99 -17.90
CA PHE A 177 -14.27 -17.88 -16.76
C PHE A 177 -13.02 -18.78 -16.63
N ALA A 178 -12.26 -18.57 -15.56
CA ALA A 178 -11.12 -19.40 -15.19
C ALA A 178 -11.64 -20.63 -14.43
N HIS A 179 -11.61 -21.80 -15.07
CA HIS A 179 -12.11 -23.05 -14.52
C HIS A 179 -11.30 -24.25 -15.04
N ASP A 180 -11.39 -25.39 -14.35
CA ASP A 180 -10.68 -26.63 -14.69
C ASP A 180 -9.18 -26.41 -14.93
N LYS A 181 -8.72 -26.47 -16.19
CA LYS A 181 -7.30 -26.34 -16.55
C LYS A 181 -6.77 -24.92 -16.43
N THR A 182 -7.65 -23.92 -16.44
CA THR A 182 -7.30 -22.50 -16.36
C THR A 182 -7.58 -21.91 -14.98
N SER A 183 -7.94 -22.75 -14.00
CA SER A 183 -8.09 -22.32 -12.61
C SER A 183 -6.77 -21.75 -12.08
N PHE A 184 -6.87 -20.75 -11.20
CA PHE A 184 -5.71 -20.22 -10.52
C PHE A 184 -5.03 -21.30 -9.67
N PRO A 185 -3.70 -21.48 -9.79
CA PRO A 185 -2.98 -22.42 -8.96
C PRO A 185 -2.98 -21.95 -7.51
N TYR A 186 -3.02 -22.89 -6.58
CA TYR A 186 -2.90 -22.57 -5.17
C TYR A 186 -1.46 -22.20 -4.82
N LYS A 187 -1.30 -21.30 -3.85
CA LYS A 187 0.03 -20.92 -3.32
C LYS A 187 0.91 -22.15 -3.06
N TYR A 188 0.36 -23.17 -2.38
CA TYR A 188 1.13 -24.36 -2.02
C TYR A 188 1.61 -25.21 -3.20
N MET A 189 1.09 -25.00 -4.42
CA MET A 189 1.50 -25.77 -5.59
C MET A 189 2.82 -25.27 -6.21
N PHE A 190 3.17 -23.99 -6.00
CA PHE A 190 4.31 -23.38 -6.70
C PHE A 190 5.14 -22.39 -5.87
N LEU A 191 4.65 -21.97 -4.69
CA LEU A 191 5.35 -21.00 -3.82
C LEU A 191 5.93 -21.62 -2.53
N GLN A 192 5.95 -22.95 -2.41
CA GLN A 192 6.48 -23.62 -1.21
C GLN A 192 7.99 -23.42 -1.04
N GLU A 193 8.74 -23.37 -2.14
CA GLU A 193 10.20 -23.21 -2.09
C GLU A 193 10.64 -21.75 -1.95
N GLU A 194 9.85 -20.81 -2.48
CA GLU A 194 10.19 -19.37 -2.50
C GLU A 194 9.83 -18.64 -1.20
N PHE A 195 8.76 -19.06 -0.51
CA PHE A 195 8.27 -18.38 0.68
C PHE A 195 8.18 -19.35 1.86
N ASP A 196 9.05 -19.12 2.85
CA ASP A 196 8.93 -19.80 4.13
C ASP A 196 7.63 -19.36 4.83
N THR A 197 6.76 -20.33 5.12
CA THR A 197 5.46 -20.09 5.76
C THR A 197 5.51 -20.24 7.28
N SER A 198 6.65 -20.67 7.82
CA SER A 198 6.85 -20.79 9.26
C SER A 198 7.13 -19.45 9.93
N MET A 199 7.66 -18.48 9.17
CA MET A 199 7.98 -17.14 9.67
C MET A 199 6.81 -16.18 9.48
N THR A 200 6.47 -15.44 10.53
CA THR A 200 5.58 -14.28 10.44
C THR A 200 6.38 -13.03 10.05
N LEU A 201 5.70 -11.96 9.62
CA LEU A 201 6.36 -10.69 9.28
C LEU A 201 7.18 -10.12 10.45
N ALA A 202 6.77 -10.44 11.69
CA ALA A 202 7.47 -10.04 12.92
C ALA A 202 8.80 -10.79 13.11
N ASP A 203 8.89 -12.01 12.58
CA ASP A 203 10.07 -12.87 12.67
C ASP A 203 11.13 -12.50 11.63
N ILE A 204 10.79 -11.64 10.66
CA ILE A 204 11.74 -11.10 9.70
C ILE A 204 12.63 -10.09 10.42
N PRO A 205 13.96 -10.31 10.49
CA PRO A 205 14.87 -9.36 11.11
C PRO A 205 15.00 -8.12 10.22
N VAL A 206 14.20 -7.10 10.51
CA VAL A 206 14.38 -5.76 9.93
C VAL A 206 15.53 -5.11 10.69
N GLU A 207 16.70 -5.00 10.05
CA GLU A 207 17.78 -4.16 10.55
C GLU A 207 17.29 -2.72 10.65
N SER A 208 17.04 -2.27 11.87
CA SER A 208 16.63 -0.91 12.16
C SER A 208 17.55 -0.42 13.27
N ALA A 209 18.24 0.70 13.02
CA ALA A 209 19.09 1.35 14.00
C ALA A 209 18.31 1.81 15.26
N HIS A 210 16.98 1.77 15.21
CA HIS A 210 16.08 2.19 16.28
C HIS A 210 15.36 1.02 16.97
N ARG A 211 15.64 -0.23 16.58
CA ARG A 211 14.94 -1.42 17.11
C ARG A 211 15.22 -1.65 18.60
N GLU A 212 16.41 -1.31 19.05
CA GLU A 212 16.88 -1.46 20.43
C GLU A 212 16.94 -0.11 21.17
N LEU A 213 16.32 0.91 20.61
CA LEU A 213 16.41 2.27 21.13
C LEU A 213 15.46 2.46 22.31
N GLU A 214 16.01 2.47 23.52
CA GLU A 214 15.25 2.74 24.72
C GLU A 214 14.90 4.24 24.81
N LEU A 215 13.60 4.56 24.74
CA LEU A 215 13.13 5.95 24.73
C LEU A 215 13.50 6.73 26.01
N GLN A 216 13.69 6.02 27.12
CA GLN A 216 14.13 6.61 28.38
C GLN A 216 15.59 7.06 28.36
N GLU A 217 16.45 6.43 27.56
CA GLU A 217 17.86 6.83 27.42
C GLU A 217 18.04 8.10 26.58
N ILE A 218 17.07 8.39 25.70
CA ILE A 218 17.07 9.57 24.82
C ILE A 218 16.11 10.66 25.35
N ALA A 219 15.40 10.37 26.44
CA ALA A 219 14.51 11.34 27.08
C ALA A 219 15.35 12.49 27.65
N VAL A 220 15.25 13.65 27.00
CA VAL A 220 15.81 14.89 27.55
C VAL A 220 14.92 15.33 28.70
N ASP A 221 15.50 15.48 29.88
CA ASP A 221 14.78 15.97 31.05
C ASP A 221 14.15 17.34 30.78
N ALA A 222 12.94 17.55 31.31
CA ALA A 222 12.18 18.77 31.08
C ALA A 222 12.94 20.01 31.60
N GLY A 223 13.71 19.86 32.69
CA GLY A 223 14.55 20.93 33.22
C GLY A 223 15.68 21.30 32.26
N THR A 224 16.36 20.32 31.69
CA THR A 224 17.42 20.52 30.69
C THR A 224 16.88 21.20 29.43
N ALA A 225 15.74 20.74 28.92
CA ALA A 225 15.09 21.36 27.77
C ALA A 225 14.69 22.82 28.04
N PHE A 226 14.14 23.09 29.24
CA PHE A 226 13.76 24.44 29.65
C PHE A 226 14.96 25.37 29.80
N ASN A 227 16.06 24.89 30.40
CA ASN A 227 17.30 25.65 30.53
C ASN A 227 17.95 25.94 29.17
N ASN A 228 17.92 24.98 28.24
CA ASN A 228 18.40 25.21 26.86
C ASN A 228 17.58 26.28 26.14
N ILE A 229 16.26 26.33 26.36
CA ILE A 229 15.39 27.38 25.81
C ILE A 229 15.72 28.75 26.44
N ILE A 230 16.00 28.79 27.75
CA ILE A 230 16.42 30.02 28.44
C ILE A 230 17.76 30.52 27.90
N ASP A 231 18.77 29.64 27.81
CA ASP A 231 20.10 29.98 27.28
C ASP A 231 19.99 30.45 25.83
N TRP A 232 19.21 29.76 24.99
CA TRP A 232 18.96 30.19 23.63
C TRP A 232 18.29 31.57 23.56
N ARG A 233 17.28 31.83 24.39
CA ARG A 233 16.64 33.14 24.49
C ARG A 233 17.65 34.21 24.92
N GLN A 234 18.51 33.92 25.90
CA GLN A 234 19.55 34.83 26.35
C GLN A 234 20.54 35.15 25.22
N ARG A 235 21.01 34.14 24.48
CA ARG A 235 21.89 34.29 23.30
C ARG A 235 21.27 35.11 22.18
N LEU A 236 19.95 35.04 22.00
CA LEU A 236 19.22 35.89 21.03
C LEU A 236 19.06 37.34 21.50
N THR A 237 18.93 37.56 22.81
CA THR A 237 18.70 38.90 23.39
C THR A 237 20.00 39.65 23.72
N MET A 238 21.15 38.99 23.73
CA MET A 238 22.44 39.65 23.94
C MET A 238 22.81 40.49 22.70
N PRO A 239 23.12 41.79 22.87
CA PRO A 239 23.60 42.62 21.78
C PRO A 239 25.05 42.26 21.48
N LEU A 240 25.29 41.66 20.31
CA LEU A 240 26.59 41.55 19.65
C LEU A 240 27.75 41.02 20.52
N LEU A 241 27.79 39.70 20.74
CA LEU A 241 29.06 38.98 20.83
C LEU A 241 28.97 37.71 19.98
N SER A 242 29.03 37.90 18.67
CA SER A 242 29.57 36.88 17.77
C SER A 242 30.90 37.43 17.29
N ASN A 243 32.01 36.90 17.83
CA ASN A 243 33.34 37.25 17.34
C ASN A 243 33.55 36.81 15.87
N ASN A 244 32.64 36.02 15.29
CA ASN A 244 32.76 35.45 13.94
C ASN A 244 31.52 35.66 13.02
N GLY A 245 30.58 36.54 13.36
CA GLY A 245 29.45 36.89 12.47
C GLY A 245 28.37 35.81 12.25
N GLU A 246 28.47 34.63 12.87
CA GLU A 246 27.44 33.60 12.76
C GLU A 246 26.28 33.83 13.74
N THR A 247 25.05 33.51 13.30
CA THR A 247 23.85 33.53 14.13
C THR A 247 23.81 32.32 15.07
N PRO A 248 23.35 32.49 16.34
CA PRO A 248 23.27 31.38 17.27
C PRO A 248 22.26 30.33 16.80
N LYS A 249 22.74 29.13 16.46
CA LYS A 249 21.92 27.98 16.08
C LYS A 249 21.54 27.17 17.32
N LEU A 250 20.33 26.62 17.35
CA LEU A 250 19.89 25.68 18.40
C LEU A 250 20.76 24.41 18.32
N SER A 251 21.20 23.90 19.47
CA SER A 251 21.81 22.57 19.52
C SER A 251 20.81 21.52 19.03
N GLY A 252 21.25 20.60 18.18
CA GLY A 252 20.41 19.50 17.70
C GLY A 252 19.93 18.60 18.84
N ARG A 253 18.82 17.89 18.61
CA ARG A 253 18.17 17.00 19.60
C ARG A 253 19.04 15.80 20.03
N HIS A 254 20.12 15.52 19.30
CA HIS A 254 21.05 14.44 19.58
C HIS A 254 22.35 14.97 20.18
N SER A 255 22.69 14.50 21.38
CA SER A 255 24.06 14.49 21.87
C SER A 255 24.72 13.19 21.41
N LYS A 256 25.82 13.25 20.65
CA LYS A 256 26.61 12.06 20.35
C LYS A 256 27.36 11.68 21.63
N GLY A 257 27.00 10.54 22.23
CA GLY A 257 27.69 10.02 23.42
C GLY A 257 29.19 9.90 23.18
N GLN A 258 30.00 10.52 24.05
CA GLN A 258 31.45 10.40 24.02
C GLN A 258 31.88 9.02 24.56
N LYS A 259 32.81 8.35 23.85
CA LYS A 259 33.48 7.15 24.35
C LYS A 259 34.46 7.54 25.46
N VAL A 260 34.25 6.98 26.65
CA VAL A 260 35.10 7.17 27.83
C VAL A 260 36.50 6.59 27.56
N GLN A 261 37.54 7.43 27.59
CA GLN A 261 38.92 6.94 27.64
C GLN A 261 39.20 6.38 29.04
N SER A 262 39.73 5.16 29.08
CA SER A 262 39.98 4.43 30.32
C SER A 262 41.16 5.04 31.09
N GLN A 263 40.87 5.82 32.13
CA GLN A 263 41.84 6.09 33.19
C GLN A 263 41.72 5.01 34.28
N SER A 264 42.85 4.48 34.74
CA SER A 264 42.88 3.45 35.79
C SER A 264 42.86 4.12 37.17
N PHE A 265 41.85 3.81 37.97
CA PHE A 265 41.68 4.34 39.32
C PHE A 265 42.07 3.30 40.37
N THR A 266 42.80 3.73 41.40
CA THR A 266 43.35 2.86 42.46
C THR A 266 42.38 2.61 43.60
N SER A 267 41.29 3.39 43.70
CA SER A 267 40.22 3.18 44.67
C SER A 267 38.86 3.61 44.13
N THR A 268 37.78 3.06 44.70
CA THR A 268 36.40 3.32 44.27
C THR A 268 35.97 4.77 44.55
N ASP A 269 36.46 5.39 45.62
CA ASP A 269 36.09 6.76 45.97
C ASP A 269 36.75 7.80 45.05
N GLU A 270 37.97 7.54 44.58
CA GLU A 270 38.64 8.36 43.55
C GLU A 270 37.89 8.33 42.22
N LEU A 271 37.33 7.16 41.86
CA LEU A 271 36.54 6.98 40.65
C LEU A 271 35.23 7.79 40.69
N PHE A 272 34.54 7.79 41.84
CA PHE A 272 33.32 8.58 42.01
C PHE A 272 33.58 10.09 42.05
N GLN A 273 34.68 10.54 42.65
CA GLN A 273 35.02 11.96 42.66
C GLN A 273 35.47 12.47 41.28
N ALA A 274 36.26 11.68 40.54
CA ALA A 274 36.68 12.04 39.19
C ALA A 274 35.50 12.13 38.22
N ALA A 275 34.55 11.19 38.30
CA ALA A 275 33.34 11.20 37.49
C ALA A 275 32.43 12.40 37.82
N ALA A 276 32.31 12.77 39.10
CA ALA A 276 31.55 13.95 39.51
C ALA A 276 32.18 15.25 38.99
N ALA A 277 33.51 15.35 38.99
CA ALA A 277 34.24 16.54 38.55
C ALA A 277 34.17 16.75 37.02
N SER A 278 34.28 15.68 36.22
CA SER A 278 34.22 15.76 34.75
C SER A 278 32.83 16.11 34.21
N VAL A 279 31.78 15.83 34.97
CA VAL A 279 30.39 16.17 34.61
C VAL A 279 30.07 17.64 34.89
N ILE A 280 30.78 18.27 35.84
CA ILE A 280 30.52 19.64 36.29
C ILE A 280 31.35 20.67 35.51
N HIS A 281 32.57 20.32 35.08
CA HIS A 281 33.46 21.22 34.33
C HIS A 281 33.75 20.62 32.96
N GLY A 282 32.92 20.98 31.98
CA GLY A 282 32.98 20.48 30.61
C GLY A 282 34.20 20.98 29.83
N ASP A 283 35.36 20.40 30.10
CA ASP A 283 36.54 20.49 29.24
C ASP A 283 36.70 19.18 28.47
N TYR A 284 36.37 19.20 27.17
CA TYR A 284 36.91 18.25 26.20
C TYR A 284 37.04 18.91 24.81
N ASP A 285 38.30 19.15 24.42
CA ASP A 285 38.72 19.49 23.06
C ASP A 285 38.56 18.29 22.10
N TYR A 286 38.17 18.55 20.85
CA TYR A 286 38.06 17.54 19.80
C TYR A 286 39.08 17.80 18.69
N TYR A 287 39.87 16.78 18.35
CA TYR A 287 40.66 16.71 17.14
C TYR A 287 39.74 16.42 15.94
N ASP A 288 39.81 17.30 14.96
CA ASP A 288 39.15 17.23 13.66
C ASP A 288 39.96 16.35 12.71
N ASP A 289 39.37 15.25 12.25
CA ASP A 289 39.83 14.47 11.10
C ASP A 289 38.57 13.94 10.39
N GLY A 290 38.19 14.60 9.31
CA GLY A 290 37.04 14.21 8.50
C GLY A 290 36.56 15.24 7.49
N ASP A 291 37.44 16.08 6.95
CA ASP A 291 37.24 16.65 5.62
C ASP A 291 37.28 15.53 4.55
N ASP A 292 36.67 15.82 3.40
CA ASP A 292 36.50 14.99 2.20
C ASP A 292 35.33 13.98 2.19
N PHE A 293 34.13 14.45 1.84
CA PHE A 293 33.24 13.64 0.97
C PHE A 293 32.34 14.42 0.00
N PHE A 294 32.57 15.71 -0.24
CA PHE A 294 31.87 16.45 -1.31
C PHE A 294 32.81 17.43 -2.01
N ALA A 295 33.69 16.89 -2.86
CA ALA A 295 34.26 17.65 -3.96
C ALA A 295 33.34 17.49 -5.18
N ASP A 296 32.58 18.53 -5.48
CA ASP A 296 31.99 18.74 -6.80
C ASP A 296 33.13 19.00 -7.79
N GLU A 297 33.49 18.01 -8.61
CA GLU A 297 34.25 18.26 -9.84
C GLU A 297 33.28 18.58 -10.97
N VAL A 298 33.24 19.87 -11.31
CA VAL A 298 32.74 20.39 -12.59
C VAL A 298 33.93 20.49 -13.54
N ILE A 299 33.91 19.67 -14.60
CA ILE A 299 34.35 20.04 -15.96
C ILE A 299 33.27 19.55 -16.93
#